data_AF-A0A9R0R031-F1
#
_entry.id   AF-A0A9R0R031-F1
#
_cell.length_a   1.000
_cell.length_b   1.000
_cell.length_c   1.000
_cell.angle_alpha   90.00
_cell.angle_beta   90.00
_cell.angle_gamma   90.00
#
_symmetry.space_group_name_H-M   'P 1'
#
loop_
_entity.id
_entity.type
_entity.pdbx_description
1 polymer ?
#
loop_
_entity_poly.entity_id
_entity_poly.type
_entity_poly.pdbx_seq_one_letter_code
_entity_poly.pdbx_strand_id
1 'polypeptide(L)'
;MWPLCFISDRLFKVPGDDGGDGDGPGAPLPPDGRIPLARRSYFIDVPHVQQAFTWDCGLACVLMVLRTLGLDCCHGIAELEKLCRTTSVWTVDLAYLLHKFSVNFSFFTVTIGANPQYSAETFYREQLQEDIDRVDELFGKAFDAGISIQIHQCV
;
A
#
# COMPACT_ATOMS: atom_id res chain seq x y z
N MET A 1 22.46 7.09 -14.69
CA MET A 1 21.27 7.69 -15.35
C MET A 1 20.43 6.55 -15.91
N TRP A 2 19.45 6.05 -15.15
CA TRP A 2 18.56 4.99 -15.63
C TRP A 2 17.23 5.58 -16.09
N PRO A 3 16.67 5.10 -17.22
CA PRO A 3 15.46 5.64 -17.79
C PRO A 3 14.21 5.03 -17.16
N LEU A 4 13.20 5.87 -17.05
CA LEU A 4 11.86 5.62 -16.54
C LEU A 4 11.18 4.46 -17.29
N CYS A 5 10.80 3.40 -16.57
CA CYS A 5 9.90 2.37 -17.08
C CYS A 5 8.47 2.92 -17.11
N PHE A 6 7.97 3.13 -18.32
CA PHE A 6 6.55 3.31 -18.63
C PHE A 6 5.74 2.11 -18.13
N ILE A 7 4.80 2.34 -17.24
CA ILE A 7 3.73 1.38 -16.97
C ILE A 7 2.60 1.70 -17.95
N SER A 8 2.28 0.73 -18.81
CA SER A 8 1.20 0.80 -19.79
C SER A 8 -0.15 0.67 -19.09
N ASP A 9 -1.01 1.67 -19.27
CA ASP A 9 -2.43 1.60 -18.94
C ASP A 9 -3.13 0.61 -19.88
N ARG A 10 -3.48 -0.58 -19.37
CA ARG A 10 -4.46 -1.47 -20.02
C ARG A 10 -5.84 -1.30 -19.37
N LEU A 11 -6.57 -0.35 -19.95
CA LEU A 11 -7.92 -0.50 -20.52
C LEU A 11 -8.99 -1.22 -19.68
N PHE A 12 -9.85 -0.43 -19.02
CA PHE A 12 -11.28 -0.77 -18.92
C PHE A 12 -12.03 -0.06 -20.05
N LYS A 13 -12.54 -0.85 -20.98
CA LYS A 13 -13.42 -0.42 -22.07
C LYS A 13 -14.85 -0.35 -21.49
N VAL A 14 -15.46 0.83 -21.47
CA VAL A 14 -16.89 1.00 -21.18
C VAL A 14 -17.58 1.48 -22.48
N PRO A 15 -18.80 1.00 -22.80
CA PRO A 15 -19.44 1.24 -24.10
C PRO A 15 -19.87 2.72 -24.25
N GLY A 16 -19.96 3.17 -25.49
CA GLY A 16 -20.34 4.54 -25.83
C GLY A 16 -21.73 4.89 -25.34
N ASP A 17 -21.85 6.11 -24.84
CA ASP A 17 -23.12 6.79 -24.65
C ASP A 17 -23.21 7.88 -25.71
N ASP A 18 -24.29 7.82 -26.48
CA ASP A 18 -24.60 8.65 -27.64
C ASP A 18 -25.54 9.76 -27.19
N GLY A 19 -25.23 11.00 -27.56
CA GLY A 19 -26.22 12.09 -27.64
C GLY A 19 -26.05 13.27 -26.68
N GLY A 20 -25.91 14.47 -27.26
CA GLY A 20 -26.38 15.70 -26.63
C GLY A 20 -25.55 16.96 -26.91
N ASP A 21 -25.80 17.62 -28.04
CA ASP A 21 -25.38 18.99 -28.36
C ASP A 21 -25.78 20.01 -27.28
N GLY A 22 -24.90 20.98 -27.00
CA GLY A 22 -25.15 22.08 -26.07
C GLY A 22 -24.06 23.15 -26.14
N ASP A 23 -24.26 24.09 -27.07
CA ASP A 23 -23.40 25.22 -27.44
C ASP A 23 -23.18 26.23 -26.28
N GLY A 24 -21.93 26.64 -26.05
CA GLY A 24 -21.54 27.62 -25.02
C GLY A 24 -20.10 28.13 -25.24
N PRO A 25 -19.80 29.42 -24.98
CA PRO A 25 -18.70 30.12 -25.63
C PRO A 25 -17.33 29.62 -25.15
N GLY A 26 -16.54 29.14 -26.12
CA GLY A 26 -15.23 28.54 -25.92
C GLY A 26 -14.23 29.49 -25.25
N ALA A 27 -13.77 29.10 -24.07
CA ALA A 27 -12.55 29.66 -23.49
C ALA A 27 -11.36 29.39 -24.42
N PRO A 28 -10.41 30.33 -24.58
CA PRO A 28 -9.26 30.13 -25.46
C PRO A 28 -8.45 28.92 -25.01
N LEU A 29 -8.27 27.96 -25.91
CA LEU A 29 -7.38 26.83 -25.68
C LEU A 29 -5.93 27.33 -25.56
N PRO A 30 -5.14 26.86 -24.58
CA PRO A 30 -3.71 27.13 -24.55
C PRO A 30 -3.04 26.52 -25.79
N PRO A 31 -1.95 27.14 -26.31
CA PRO A 31 -1.29 26.71 -27.54
C PRO A 31 -0.64 25.34 -27.47
N ASP A 32 -0.56 24.72 -26.28
CA ASP A 32 -0.18 23.34 -26.10
C ASP A 32 -1.42 22.53 -25.70
N GLY A 33 -1.91 21.69 -26.62
CA GLY A 33 -3.06 20.79 -26.48
C GLY A 33 -2.93 19.70 -25.41
N ARG A 34 -2.26 19.98 -24.31
CA ARG A 34 -2.27 19.19 -23.09
C ARG A 34 -3.43 19.66 -22.24
N ILE A 35 -4.57 19.01 -22.40
CA ILE A 35 -5.62 19.04 -21.40
C ILE A 35 -4.96 18.59 -20.08
N PRO A 36 -4.94 19.41 -19.02
CA PRO A 36 -4.52 18.93 -17.72
C PRO A 36 -5.45 17.77 -17.40
N LEU A 37 -4.91 16.54 -17.33
CA LEU A 37 -5.67 15.41 -16.83
C LEU A 37 -6.06 15.78 -15.41
N ALA A 38 -7.29 16.30 -15.25
CA ALA A 38 -7.90 16.49 -13.95
C ALA A 38 -7.74 15.15 -13.25
N ARG A 39 -7.01 15.14 -12.13
CA ARG A 39 -6.70 13.94 -11.37
C ARG A 39 -8.04 13.31 -10.98
N ARG A 40 -8.52 12.34 -11.77
CA ARG A 40 -9.78 11.65 -11.53
C ARG A 40 -9.58 10.80 -10.29
N SER A 41 -10.15 11.25 -9.17
CA SER A 41 -10.34 10.39 -8.01
C SER A 41 -11.52 9.46 -8.28
N TYR A 42 -11.38 8.21 -7.85
CA TYR A 42 -12.47 7.24 -7.80
C TYR A 42 -12.46 6.62 -6.41
N PHE A 43 -13.64 6.24 -5.92
CA PHE A 43 -13.80 5.55 -4.65
C PHE A 43 -13.90 4.06 -4.92
N ILE A 44 -13.18 3.28 -4.13
CA ILE A 44 -13.31 1.82 -4.10
C ILE A 44 -14.09 1.49 -2.83
N ASP A 45 -15.12 0.65 -2.96
CA ASP A 45 -15.79 0.10 -1.79
C ASP A 45 -14.89 -0.97 -1.15
N VAL A 46 -14.51 -0.75 0.10
CA VAL A 46 -13.58 -1.60 0.85
C VAL A 46 -14.33 -2.19 2.04
N PRO A 47 -14.48 -3.52 2.14
CA PRO A 47 -15.20 -4.13 3.24
C PRO A 47 -14.41 -3.92 4.55
N HIS A 48 -14.98 -3.16 5.47
CA HIS A 48 -14.35 -2.88 6.76
C HIS A 48 -14.18 -4.16 7.59
N VAL A 49 -13.02 -4.28 8.24
CA VAL A 49 -12.72 -5.35 9.20
C VAL A 49 -12.40 -4.71 10.54
N GLN A 50 -13.18 -5.03 11.57
CA GLN A 50 -12.91 -4.60 12.93
C GLN A 50 -11.68 -5.36 13.47
N GLN A 51 -10.68 -4.63 13.94
CA GLN A 51 -9.55 -5.20 14.69
C GLN A 51 -10.06 -5.83 16.02
N ALA A 52 -9.43 -6.92 16.46
CA ALA A 52 -9.84 -7.64 17.67
C ALA A 52 -9.01 -7.23 18.92
N PHE A 53 -7.78 -6.77 18.71
CA PHE A 53 -6.84 -6.39 19.76
C PHE A 53 -6.29 -4.99 19.54
N THR A 54 -5.46 -4.47 20.44
CA THR A 54 -4.85 -3.14 20.26
C THR A 54 -3.71 -3.13 19.24
N TRP A 55 -3.24 -4.30 18.80
CA TRP A 55 -2.03 -4.47 18.00
C TRP A 55 -2.28 -5.00 16.58
N ASP A 56 -3.48 -5.52 16.29
CA ASP A 56 -3.78 -6.25 15.05
C ASP A 56 -4.41 -5.37 13.95
N CYS A 57 -4.42 -4.04 14.12
CA CYS A 57 -4.98 -3.11 13.14
C CYS A 57 -4.34 -3.25 11.75
N GLY A 58 -3.01 -3.49 11.68
CA GLY A 58 -2.31 -3.76 10.43
C GLY A 58 -2.76 -5.05 9.75
N LEU A 59 -3.06 -6.10 10.53
CA LEU A 59 -3.59 -7.36 10.01
C LEU A 59 -5.02 -7.21 9.51
N ALA A 60 -5.86 -6.44 10.22
CA ALA A 60 -7.19 -6.07 9.76
C ALA A 60 -7.11 -5.33 8.40
N CYS A 61 -6.18 -4.39 8.25
CA CYS A 61 -5.93 -3.70 6.98
C CYS A 61 -5.53 -4.64 5.84
N VAL A 62 -4.63 -5.60 6.09
CA VAL A 62 -4.28 -6.63 5.09
C VAL A 62 -5.52 -7.42 4.69
N LEU A 63 -6.36 -7.84 5.65
CA LEU A 63 -7.58 -8.59 5.33
C LEU A 63 -8.57 -7.75 4.50
N MET A 64 -8.70 -6.45 4.77
CA MET A 64 -9.50 -5.53 3.96
C MET A 64 -9.00 -5.49 2.51
N VAL A 65 -7.67 -5.41 2.31
CA VAL A 65 -7.06 -5.43 0.98
C VAL A 65 -7.33 -6.77 0.26
N LEU A 66 -7.11 -7.91 0.94
CA LEU A 66 -7.34 -9.23 0.35
C LEU A 66 -8.79 -9.42 -0.10
N ARG A 67 -9.76 -9.02 0.73
CA ARG A 67 -11.19 -9.06 0.40
C ARG A 67 -11.55 -8.15 -0.76
N THR A 68 -10.97 -6.95 -0.81
CA THR A 68 -11.17 -6.00 -1.92
C THR A 68 -10.66 -6.57 -3.25
N LEU A 69 -9.59 -7.37 -3.21
CA LEU A 69 -9.02 -8.03 -4.39
C LEU A 69 -9.70 -9.38 -4.74
N GLY A 70 -10.69 -9.83 -3.96
CA GLY A 70 -11.35 -11.12 -4.16
C GLY A 70 -10.47 -12.34 -3.86
N LEU A 71 -9.49 -12.19 -2.95
CA LEU A 71 -8.59 -13.26 -2.55
C LEU A 71 -9.15 -14.03 -1.34
N ASP A 72 -9.88 -15.11 -1.59
CA ASP A 72 -10.57 -15.93 -0.57
C ASP A 72 -9.65 -16.94 0.16
N CYS A 73 -8.35 -16.71 0.16
CA CYS A 73 -7.36 -17.61 0.74
C CYS A 73 -7.17 -17.44 2.27
N CYS A 74 -7.78 -16.40 2.86
CA CYS A 74 -7.68 -16.11 4.28
C CYS A 74 -9.05 -15.71 4.85
N HIS A 75 -9.49 -16.42 5.89
CA HIS A 75 -10.85 -16.29 6.44
C HIS A 75 -10.94 -15.29 7.60
N GLY A 76 -9.80 -14.87 8.18
CA GLY A 76 -9.81 -13.95 9.31
C GLY A 76 -8.44 -13.53 9.83
N ILE A 77 -8.44 -12.57 10.75
CA ILE A 77 -7.22 -12.00 11.35
C ILE A 77 -6.38 -13.08 12.05
N ALA A 78 -7.00 -14.06 12.70
CA ALA A 78 -6.28 -15.14 13.40
C ALA A 78 -5.40 -16.01 12.48
N GLU A 79 -5.72 -16.10 11.19
CA GLU A 79 -4.84 -16.78 10.22
C GLU A 79 -3.67 -15.87 9.84
N LEU A 80 -3.91 -14.58 9.62
CA LEU A 80 -2.86 -13.59 9.35
C LEU A 80 -1.87 -13.48 10.51
N GLU A 81 -2.35 -13.54 11.75
CA GLU A 81 -1.52 -13.56 12.96
C GLU A 81 -0.52 -14.72 12.93
N LYS A 82 -0.99 -15.94 12.63
CA LYS A 82 -0.13 -17.13 12.53
C LYS A 82 0.90 -17.01 11.41
N LEU A 83 0.55 -16.33 10.32
CA LEU A 83 1.45 -16.09 9.19
C LEU A 83 2.47 -14.98 9.49
N CYS A 84 2.06 -13.94 10.23
CA CYS A 84 2.87 -12.80 10.63
C CYS A 84 3.91 -13.17 11.70
N ARG A 85 3.56 -14.11 12.60
CA ARG A 85 4.44 -14.63 13.67
C ARG A 85 4.93 -13.57 14.68
N THR A 86 4.24 -12.45 14.78
CA THR A 86 4.50 -11.40 15.77
C THR A 86 3.19 -10.67 16.12
N THR A 87 3.11 -10.15 17.33
CA THR A 87 2.06 -9.20 17.75
C THR A 87 2.57 -7.76 17.79
N SER A 88 3.89 -7.52 17.64
CA SER A 88 4.44 -6.19 17.39
C SER A 88 4.59 -6.01 15.87
N VAL A 89 3.50 -5.59 15.23
CA VAL A 89 3.39 -5.57 13.76
C VAL A 89 3.95 -4.26 13.21
N TRP A 90 4.93 -4.37 12.31
CA TRP A 90 5.50 -3.25 11.56
C TRP A 90 5.08 -3.31 10.09
N THR A 91 5.17 -2.19 9.38
CA THR A 91 4.77 -2.12 7.96
C THR A 91 5.52 -3.14 7.07
N VAL A 92 6.78 -3.45 7.40
CA VAL A 92 7.54 -4.49 6.68
C VAL A 92 6.93 -5.88 6.87
N ASP A 93 6.40 -6.20 8.05
CA ASP A 93 5.69 -7.48 8.29
C ASP A 93 4.46 -7.58 7.37
N LEU A 94 3.71 -6.48 7.22
CA LEU A 94 2.55 -6.40 6.34
C LEU A 94 2.94 -6.55 4.86
N ALA A 95 4.09 -6.00 4.45
CA ALA A 95 4.62 -6.19 3.09
C ALA A 95 4.93 -7.67 2.80
N TYR A 96 5.52 -8.39 3.76
CA TYR A 96 5.75 -9.83 3.66
C TYR A 96 4.44 -10.63 3.60
N LEU A 97 3.41 -10.24 4.35
CA LEU A 97 2.08 -10.85 4.26
C LEU A 97 1.46 -10.64 2.87
N LEU A 98 1.43 -9.40 2.37
CA LEU A 98 0.91 -9.09 1.03
C LEU A 98 1.67 -9.86 -0.06
N HIS A 99 2.98 -9.93 0.05
CA HIS A 99 3.83 -10.70 -0.86
C HIS A 99 3.48 -12.20 -0.84
N LYS A 100 3.25 -12.79 0.34
CA LYS A 100 2.86 -14.20 0.49
C LYS A 100 1.54 -14.52 -0.21
N PHE A 101 0.63 -13.56 -0.29
CA PHE A 101 -0.62 -13.67 -1.03
C PHE A 101 -0.52 -13.24 -2.50
N SER A 102 0.70 -13.00 -3.00
CA SER A 102 0.97 -12.57 -4.37
C SER A 102 0.25 -11.28 -4.76
N VAL A 103 0.00 -10.39 -3.79
CA VAL A 103 -0.52 -9.05 -4.06
C VAL A 103 0.59 -8.23 -4.72
N ASN A 104 0.26 -7.54 -5.81
CA ASN A 104 1.19 -6.59 -6.44
C ASN A 104 1.16 -5.25 -5.68
N PHE A 105 2.29 -4.83 -5.14
CA PHE A 105 2.41 -3.58 -4.38
C PHE A 105 3.78 -2.93 -4.56
N SER A 106 3.91 -1.69 -4.09
CA SER A 106 5.19 -0.99 -3.94
C SER A 106 5.29 -0.43 -2.53
N PHE A 107 6.39 -0.71 -1.83
CA PHE A 107 6.59 -0.24 -0.46
C PHE A 107 7.49 0.99 -0.47
N PHE A 108 6.92 2.14 -0.10
CA PHE A 108 7.66 3.38 0.10
C PHE A 108 7.86 3.65 1.59
N THR A 109 9.06 4.07 1.97
CA THR A 109 9.38 4.42 3.36
C THR A 109 10.34 5.60 3.44
N VAL A 110 10.31 6.34 4.55
CA VAL A 110 11.32 7.39 4.86
C VAL A 110 12.48 6.83 5.70
N THR A 111 12.27 5.69 6.36
CA THR A 111 13.23 5.05 7.27
C THR A 111 13.35 3.57 6.92
N ILE A 112 14.59 3.09 6.81
CA ILE A 112 14.89 1.66 6.75
C ILE A 112 15.12 1.18 8.18
N GLY A 113 14.46 0.09 8.55
CA GLY A 113 14.53 -0.45 9.89
C GLY A 113 13.48 0.12 10.84
N ALA A 114 13.55 -0.30 12.11
CA ALA A 114 12.75 0.30 13.17
C ALA A 114 13.41 1.61 13.61
N ASN A 115 12.65 2.71 13.70
CA ASN A 115 13.20 3.99 14.17
C ASN A 115 13.43 3.96 15.69
N PRO A 116 14.68 4.03 16.20
CA PRO A 116 14.95 3.99 17.64
C PRO A 116 14.36 5.18 18.42
N GLN A 117 14.00 6.26 17.73
CA GLN A 117 13.34 7.43 18.33
C GLN A 117 11.94 7.11 18.88
N TYR A 118 11.33 6.00 18.47
CA TYR A 118 10.06 5.53 19.04
C TYR A 118 10.19 4.98 20.47
N SER A 119 11.38 4.94 21.05
CA SER A 119 11.58 4.60 22.47
C SER A 119 10.81 5.52 23.44
N ALA A 120 10.52 6.75 23.02
CA ALA A 120 9.71 7.69 23.79
C ALA A 120 8.21 7.35 23.78
N GLU A 121 7.75 6.57 22.80
CA GLU A 121 6.36 6.19 22.64
C GLU A 121 6.04 4.94 23.46
N THR A 122 5.07 5.08 24.37
CA THR A 122 4.69 4.00 25.31
C THR A 122 4.31 2.70 24.60
N PHE A 123 3.73 2.80 23.40
CA PHE A 123 3.35 1.65 22.58
C PHE A 123 4.55 0.79 22.15
N TYR A 124 5.67 1.42 21.79
CA TYR A 124 6.84 0.71 21.24
C TYR A 124 7.86 0.35 22.32
N ARG A 125 7.93 1.14 23.41
CA ARG A 125 9.03 1.11 24.38
C ARG A 125 9.41 -0.27 24.91
N GLU A 126 8.43 -1.14 25.17
CA GLU A 126 8.69 -2.45 25.81
C GLU A 126 9.34 -3.46 24.85
N GLN A 127 8.96 -3.44 23.56
CA GLN A 127 9.40 -4.42 22.56
C GLN A 127 10.43 -3.86 21.56
N LEU A 128 10.69 -2.56 21.61
CA LEU A 128 11.49 -1.86 20.60
C LEU A 128 12.87 -2.48 20.38
N GLN A 129 13.55 -2.94 21.43
CA GLN A 129 14.89 -3.51 21.28
C GLN A 129 14.88 -4.82 20.50
N GLU A 130 13.90 -5.70 20.75
CA GLU A 130 13.71 -6.94 20.00
C GLU A 130 13.20 -6.65 18.57
N ASP A 131 12.37 -5.62 18.44
CA ASP A 131 11.84 -5.20 17.15
C ASP A 131 12.91 -4.61 16.23
N ILE A 132 13.89 -3.87 16.76
CA ILE A 132 14.98 -3.31 15.94
C ILE A 132 15.69 -4.43 15.17
N ASP A 133 16.19 -5.44 15.86
CA ASP A 133 16.96 -6.51 15.22
C ASP A 133 16.11 -7.27 14.19
N ARG A 134 14.86 -7.60 14.55
CA ARG A 134 13.93 -8.33 13.67
C ARG A 134 13.53 -7.51 12.45
N VAL A 135 13.15 -6.25 12.65
CA VAL A 135 12.69 -5.36 11.56
C VAL A 135 13.85 -5.08 10.61
N ASP A 136 15.04 -4.81 11.13
CA ASP A 136 16.25 -4.60 10.33
C ASP A 136 16.58 -5.85 9.49
N GLU A 137 16.46 -7.04 10.07
CA GLU A 137 16.64 -8.31 9.35
C GLU A 137 15.61 -8.48 8.22
N LEU A 138 14.34 -8.12 8.46
CA LEU A 138 13.29 -8.15 7.44
C LEU A 138 13.57 -7.18 6.29
N PHE A 139 14.01 -5.96 6.59
CA PHE A 139 14.44 -5.02 5.54
C PHE A 139 15.64 -5.57 4.75
N GLY A 140 16.62 -6.17 5.44
CA GLY A 140 17.80 -6.77 4.81
C GLY A 140 17.47 -7.91 3.85
N LYS A 141 16.44 -8.70 4.15
CA LYS A 141 15.99 -9.84 3.32
C LYS A 141 14.93 -9.49 2.28
N ALA A 142 14.39 -8.27 2.30
CA ALA A 142 13.24 -7.91 1.47
C ALA A 142 13.52 -8.02 -0.04
N PHE A 143 14.69 -7.56 -0.47
CA PHE A 143 15.08 -7.62 -1.88
C PHE A 143 15.21 -9.06 -2.39
N ASP A 144 15.88 -9.92 -1.62
CA ASP A 144 16.04 -11.35 -1.95
C ASP A 144 14.71 -12.10 -1.93
N ALA A 145 13.76 -11.63 -1.12
CA ALA A 145 12.39 -12.11 -1.10
C ALA A 145 11.51 -11.54 -2.25
N GLY A 146 12.05 -10.69 -3.12
CA GLY A 146 11.31 -10.09 -4.23
C GLY A 146 10.38 -8.93 -3.83
N ILE A 147 10.60 -8.32 -2.67
CA ILE A 147 9.86 -7.15 -2.19
C ILE A 147 10.66 -5.88 -2.52
N SER A 148 10.10 -5.02 -3.37
CA SER A 148 10.71 -3.73 -3.73
C SER A 148 10.39 -2.66 -2.68
N ILE A 149 11.43 -2.15 -2.04
CA ILE A 149 11.35 -1.05 -1.06
C ILE A 149 12.04 0.18 -1.64
N GLN A 150 11.35 1.31 -1.63
CA GLN A 150 11.83 2.59 -2.13
C GLN A 150 11.88 3.62 -1.01
N ILE A 151 13.04 4.27 -0.85
CA ILE A 151 13.20 5.34 0.13
C ILE A 151 12.69 6.64 -0.49
N HIS A 152 11.68 7.24 0.13
CA HIS A 152 11.23 8.58 -0.25
C HIS A 152 11.92 9.60 0.66
N GLN A 153 12.88 10.35 0.11
CA GLN A 153 13.46 11.48 0.82
C GLN A 153 12.49 12.66 0.73
N CYS A 154 11.90 13.05 1.86
CA CYS A 154 11.30 14.39 1.97
C CYS A 154 12.45 15.40 1.95
N VAL A 155 12.62 16.09 0.82
CA VAL A 155 13.52 17.26 0.67
C VAL A 155 12.85 18.49 1.24
#